data_AF-E3PY45-F1
#
_entry.id   AF-E3PY45-F1
#
_cell.length_a   1.000
_cell.length_b   1.000
_cell.length_c   1.000
_cell.angle_alpha   90.00
_cell.angle_beta   90.00
_cell.angle_gamma   90.00
#
_symmetry.space_group_name_H-M   'P 1'
#
loop_
_entity.id
_entity.type
_entity.pdbx_description
1 polymer ?
#
loop_
_entity_poly.entity_id
_entity_poly.type
_entity_poly.pdbx_seq_one_letter_code
_entity_poly.pdbx_strand_id
1 'polypeptide(L)'
;MYNKNINIKVDYRIIREDGMDQDIIIPIENGLIDLNVSDFKIFDRIQFTHIYAILLRITNQNMTICIHLLKDIDIFSSFVNMDIDLAKKNMVISKNDNHTIINIESVN
;
A
#
# COMPACT_ATOMS: atom_id res chain seq x y z
N MET A 1 -1.68 13.36 -6.46
CA MET A 1 -0.88 12.61 -5.46
C MET A 1 0.57 13.03 -5.59
N TYR A 2 1.25 13.09 -4.46
CA TYR A 2 2.63 13.57 -4.34
C TYR A 2 3.68 12.66 -4.98
N ASN A 3 3.38 11.35 -5.16
CA ASN A 3 4.21 10.42 -5.92
C ASN A 3 3.46 9.91 -7.16
N LYS A 4 4.01 10.15 -8.36
CA LYS A 4 3.40 9.75 -9.66
C LYS A 4 3.41 8.23 -9.90
N ASN A 5 4.20 7.49 -9.13
CA ASN A 5 4.36 6.05 -9.29
C ASN A 5 3.34 5.26 -8.46
N ILE A 6 2.41 5.94 -7.78
CA ILE A 6 1.33 5.33 -7.01
C ILE A 6 0.00 5.60 -7.70
N ASN A 7 -0.75 4.54 -7.98
CA ASN A 7 -2.10 4.62 -8.54
C ASN A 7 -3.09 3.87 -7.63
N ILE A 8 -3.92 4.61 -6.90
CA ILE A 8 -4.97 4.07 -6.03
C ILE A 8 -6.30 4.08 -6.78
N LYS A 9 -6.84 2.90 -7.07
CA LYS A 9 -8.11 2.68 -7.80
C LYS A 9 -9.26 2.22 -6.88
N VAL A 10 -9.15 2.55 -5.61
CA VAL A 10 -10.10 2.21 -4.55
C VAL A 10 -10.38 3.45 -3.73
N ASP A 11 -11.43 3.43 -2.92
CA ASP A 11 -11.72 4.54 -2.01
C ASP A 11 -10.59 4.70 -0.98
N TYR A 12 -10.16 5.94 -0.78
CA TYR A 12 -9.13 6.28 0.19
C TYR A 12 -9.44 7.62 0.84
N ARG A 13 -8.80 7.88 1.98
CA ARG A 13 -8.86 9.16 2.69
C ARG A 13 -7.44 9.61 3.00
N ILE A 14 -7.17 10.89 2.78
CA ILE A 14 -5.93 11.52 3.27
C ILE A 14 -6.19 11.90 4.73
N ILE A 15 -5.38 11.37 5.65
CA ILE A 15 -5.55 11.60 7.10
C ILE A 15 -4.51 12.57 7.66
N ARG A 16 -3.39 12.75 6.95
CA ARG A 16 -2.36 13.75 7.25
C ARG A 16 -1.78 14.27 5.94
N GLU A 17 -1.57 15.57 5.88
CA GLU A 17 -0.84 16.23 4.81
C GLU A 17 -0.02 17.35 5.43
N ASP A 18 1.31 17.18 5.45
CA ASP A 18 2.26 18.10 6.08
C ASP A 18 3.37 18.43 5.07
N GLY A 19 3.03 19.31 4.13
CA GLY A 19 3.92 19.81 3.08
C GLY A 19 4.50 18.70 2.18
N MET A 20 5.57 18.06 2.67
CA MET A 20 6.28 17.00 1.97
C MET A 20 5.76 15.60 2.30
N ASP A 21 5.01 15.42 3.38
CA ASP A 21 4.55 14.12 3.83
C ASP A 21 3.02 13.98 3.72
N GLN A 22 2.57 12.80 3.33
CA GLN A 22 1.15 12.48 3.19
C GLN A 22 0.86 11.08 3.74
N ASP A 23 -0.11 10.98 4.65
CA ASP A 23 -0.60 9.69 5.16
C ASP A 23 -1.99 9.44 4.57
N ILE A 24 -2.16 8.28 3.95
CA ILE A 24 -3.38 7.85 3.27
C ILE A 24 -3.88 6.57 3.92
N ILE A 25 -5.16 6.53 4.25
CA ILE A 25 -5.83 5.32 4.71
C ILE A 25 -6.76 4.79 3.61
N ILE A 26 -6.65 3.50 3.35
CA ILE A 26 -7.52 2.73 2.45
C ILE A 26 -8.29 1.74 3.32
N PRO A 27 -9.59 1.95 3.55
CA PRO A 27 -10.42 1.00 4.29
C PRO A 27 -10.58 -0.32 3.51
N ILE A 28 -10.40 -1.45 4.22
CA ILE A 28 -10.53 -2.81 3.66
C ILE A 28 -11.68 -3.57 4.34
N GLU A 29 -12.07 -3.18 5.55
CA GLU A 29 -13.23 -3.70 6.29
C GLU A 29 -13.13 -5.21 6.60
N ASN A 30 -12.00 -5.63 7.18
CA ASN A 30 -11.72 -7.03 7.53
C ASN A 30 -11.64 -7.97 6.32
N GLY A 31 -11.01 -7.47 5.24
CA GLY A 31 -10.87 -8.18 3.97
C GLY A 31 -9.52 -8.87 3.78
N LEU A 32 -9.31 -9.33 2.55
CA LEU A 32 -8.09 -9.99 2.09
C LEU A 32 -7.23 -9.02 1.27
N ILE A 33 -5.92 -9.09 1.45
CA ILE A 33 -4.94 -8.35 0.64
C ILE A 33 -4.00 -9.33 -0.05
N ASP A 34 -3.91 -9.22 -1.37
CA ASP A 34 -2.92 -9.91 -2.17
C ASP A 34 -1.80 -8.92 -2.53
N LEU A 35 -0.59 -9.18 -2.06
CA LEU A 35 0.63 -8.45 -2.43
C LEU A 35 1.36 -9.23 -3.52
N ASN A 36 1.49 -8.61 -4.69
CA ASN A 36 2.23 -9.15 -5.82
C ASN A 36 3.39 -8.20 -6.15
N VAL A 37 4.61 -8.73 -6.21
CA VAL A 37 5.81 -7.95 -6.52
C VAL A 37 6.59 -8.68 -7.61
N SER A 38 6.66 -8.08 -8.81
CA SER A 38 7.19 -8.75 -10.01
C SER A 38 8.63 -9.26 -9.87
N ASP A 39 9.42 -8.64 -9.00
CA ASP A 39 10.86 -8.89 -8.91
C ASP A 39 11.22 -10.02 -7.91
N PHE A 40 10.26 -10.51 -7.11
CA PHE A 40 10.55 -11.58 -6.15
C PHE A 40 10.52 -12.94 -6.84
N LYS A 41 11.70 -13.56 -6.98
CA LYS A 41 11.87 -14.89 -7.58
C LYS A 41 11.43 -16.06 -6.67
N ILE A 42 11.10 -15.78 -5.41
CA ILE A 42 10.85 -16.82 -4.38
C ILE A 42 9.36 -17.12 -4.23
N PHE A 43 8.48 -16.17 -4.56
CA PHE A 43 7.04 -16.30 -4.47
C PHE A 43 6.36 -15.32 -5.43
N ASP A 44 5.24 -15.73 -6.02
CA ASP A 44 4.46 -14.86 -6.92
C ASP A 44 3.53 -13.91 -6.14
N ARG A 45 3.06 -14.35 -4.95
CA ARG A 45 2.07 -13.65 -4.13
C ARG A 45 2.23 -13.94 -2.65
N ILE A 46 2.07 -12.91 -1.81
CA ILE A 46 1.78 -13.05 -0.38
C ILE A 46 0.33 -12.60 -0.14
N GLN A 47 -0.47 -13.42 0.54
CA GLN A 47 -1.82 -13.05 0.93
C GLN A 47 -1.91 -12.81 2.44
N PHE A 48 -2.55 -11.70 2.81
CA PHE A 48 -2.85 -11.33 4.18
C PHE A 48 -4.35 -11.38 4.42
N THR A 49 -4.76 -11.98 5.55
CA THR A 49 -6.18 -12.14 5.90
C THR A 49 -6.58 -11.20 7.03
N HIS A 50 -7.88 -10.91 7.15
CA HIS A 50 -8.46 -10.12 8.22
C HIS A 50 -7.78 -8.75 8.38
N ILE A 51 -7.66 -7.99 7.29
CA ILE A 51 -7.05 -6.65 7.31
C ILE A 51 -8.16 -5.61 7.37
N TYR A 52 -8.05 -4.70 8.32
CA TYR A 52 -9.01 -3.60 8.50
C TYR A 52 -8.73 -2.45 7.54
N ALA A 53 -7.46 -2.04 7.41
CA ALA A 53 -7.07 -0.93 6.56
C ALA A 53 -5.62 -1.06 6.08
N ILE A 54 -5.30 -0.39 4.98
CA ILE A 54 -3.94 -0.08 4.54
C ILE A 54 -3.65 1.36 4.92
N LEU A 55 -2.58 1.60 5.65
CA LEU A 55 -2.03 2.94 5.85
C LEU A 55 -0.78 3.08 4.98
N LEU A 56 -0.82 4.02 4.04
CA LEU A 56 0.32 4.41 3.23
C LEU A 56 0.91 5.69 3.79
N ARG A 57 2.22 5.68 4.05
CA ARG A 57 2.97 6.89 4.40
C ARG A 57 3.89 7.24 3.25
N ILE A 58 3.62 8.38 2.65
CA ILE A 58 4.30 8.87 1.45
C ILE A 58 5.10 10.09 1.87
N THR A 59 6.37 10.14 1.47
CA THR A 59 7.20 11.34 1.58
C THR A 59 7.64 11.80 0.19
N ASN A 60 7.74 13.11 -0.02
CA ASN A 60 8.30 13.70 -1.23
C ASN A 60 9.82 13.80 -1.19
N GLN A 61 10.45 13.42 -0.08
CA GLN A 61 11.91 13.50 0.06
C GLN A 61 12.62 12.40 -0.73
N ASN A 62 11.96 11.26 -0.95
CA ASN A 62 12.49 10.13 -1.72
C ASN A 62 11.33 9.35 -2.38
N MET A 63 11.66 8.28 -3.11
CA MET A 63 10.67 7.43 -3.78
C MET A 63 10.22 6.25 -2.91
N THR A 64 10.61 6.21 -1.64
CA THR A 64 10.22 5.13 -0.71
C THR A 64 8.86 5.41 -0.10
N ILE A 65 8.00 4.40 -0.11
CA ILE A 65 6.71 4.41 0.56
C ILE A 65 6.72 3.37 1.69
N CYS A 66 6.14 3.73 2.83
CA CYS A 66 5.87 2.78 3.90
C CYS A 66 4.42 2.31 3.82
N ILE A 67 4.21 1.00 3.80
CA ILE A 67 2.88 0.38 3.85
C ILE A 67 2.73 -0.30 5.21
N HIS A 68 1.65 0.05 5.91
CA HIS A 68 1.20 -0.62 7.12
C HIS A 68 -0.12 -1.36 6.84
N LEU A 69 -0.17 -2.64 7.18
CA LEU A 69 -1.41 -3.44 7.13
C LEU A 69 -1.98 -3.54 8.54
N LEU A 70 -3.09 -2.85 8.77
CA LEU A 70 -3.69 -2.67 10.10
C LEU A 70 -4.76 -3.73 10.37
N LYS A 71 -4.74 -4.30 11.59
CA LYS A 71 -5.80 -5.19 12.07
C LYS A 71 -7.00 -4.44 12.64
N ASP A 72 -6.78 -3.23 13.11
CA ASP A 72 -7.78 -2.31 13.66
C ASP A 72 -7.47 -0.87 13.21
N ILE A 73 -8.21 0.12 13.71
CA ILE A 73 -8.00 1.53 13.35
C ILE A 73 -6.70 2.13 13.93
N ASP A 74 -6.15 1.52 14.99
CA ASP A 74 -4.93 1.99 15.65
C ASP A 74 -3.68 1.62 14.82
N ILE A 75 -2.72 2.54 14.68
CA ILE A 75 -1.46 2.26 13.99
C ILE A 75 -0.63 1.17 14.70
N PHE A 76 -0.74 1.05 16.02
CA PHE A 76 -0.10 -0.03 16.78
C PHE A 76 -0.72 -1.40 16.49
N SER A 77 -1.88 -1.45 15.84
CA SER A 77 -2.48 -2.69 15.32
C SER A 77 -1.84 -3.19 14.03
N SER A 78 -0.80 -2.50 13.52
CA SER A 78 -0.12 -2.95 12.31
C SER A 78 0.52 -4.31 12.52
N PHE A 79 0.08 -5.26 11.71
CA PHE A 79 0.58 -6.64 11.72
C PHE A 79 1.77 -6.82 10.76
N VAL A 80 1.82 -6.03 9.68
CA VAL A 80 2.92 -6.01 8.71
C VAL A 80 3.24 -4.57 8.34
N ASN A 81 4.53 -4.26 8.36
CA ASN A 81 5.09 -3.00 7.89
C ASN A 81 6.12 -3.31 6.81
N MET A 82 6.08 -2.58 5.70
CA MET A 82 7.07 -2.75 4.63
C MET A 82 7.40 -1.43 3.97
N ASP A 83 8.69 -1.24 3.71
CA ASP A 83 9.20 -0.10 2.96
C ASP A 83 9.54 -0.52 1.53
N ILE A 84 9.11 0.28 0.57
CA ILE A 84 9.23 -0.05 -0.85
C ILE A 84 9.79 1.14 -1.61
N ASP A 85 10.95 0.97 -2.21
CA ASP A 85 11.51 1.95 -3.13
C ASP A 85 10.80 1.87 -4.49
N LEU A 86 10.13 2.97 -4.86
CA LEU A 86 9.42 3.12 -6.12
C LEU A 86 10.24 3.82 -7.22
N ALA A 87 11.54 4.06 -7.05
CA ALA A 87 12.36 4.80 -8.02
C ALA A 87 12.30 4.24 -9.46
N LYS A 88 12.12 2.91 -9.61
CA LYS A 88 11.93 2.23 -10.90
C LYS A 88 10.73 1.29 -10.89
N LYS A 89 9.75 1.56 -10.03
CA LYS A 89 8.59 0.70 -9.86
C LYS A 89 7.32 1.53 -9.83
N ASN A 90 6.25 0.96 -10.35
CA ASN A 90 4.90 1.47 -10.15
C ASN A 90 4.18 0.60 -9.15
N MET A 91 3.44 1.24 -8.25
CA MET A 91 2.51 0.61 -7.34
C MET A 91 1.08 0.90 -7.79
N VAL A 92 0.27 -0.15 -7.90
CA VAL A 92 -1.16 -0.04 -8.16
C VAL A 92 -1.91 -0.75 -7.05
N ILE A 93 -2.85 -0.03 -6.43
CA ILE A 93 -3.78 -0.60 -5.47
C ILE A 93 -5.16 -0.64 -6.11
N SER A 94 -5.72 -1.84 -6.22
CA SER A 94 -7.04 -2.07 -6.81
C SER A 94 -7.84 -3.05 -5.97
N LYS A 95 -9.12 -3.19 -6.27
CA LYS A 95 -10.00 -4.16 -5.63
C LYS A 95 -10.73 -4.97 -6.70
N ASN A 96 -10.84 -6.28 -6.48
CA ASN A 96 -11.77 -7.15 -7.19
C ASN A 96 -12.89 -7.57 -6.22
N ASP A 97 -13.79 -8.47 -6.66
CA ASP A 97 -14.97 -8.85 -5.87
C ASP A 97 -14.64 -9.38 -4.46
N ASN A 98 -13.44 -9.94 -4.25
CA ASN A 98 -13.10 -10.65 -3.01
C ASN A 98 -11.83 -10.12 -2.31
N HIS A 99 -10.96 -9.40 -3.01
CA HIS A 99 -9.63 -9.03 -2.54
C HIS A 99 -9.27 -7.60 -2.94
N THR A 100 -8.56 -6.93 -2.04
CA THR A 100 -7.71 -5.80 -2.41
C THR A 100 -6.36 -6.33 -2.88
N ILE A 101 -5.83 -5.75 -3.95
CA ILE A 101 -4.58 -6.17 -4.57
C ILE A 101 -3.60 -5.01 -4.53
N ILE A 102 -2.39 -5.26 -4.06
CA ILE A 102 -1.24 -4.35 -4.15
C ILE A 102 -0.27 -4.95 -5.17
N ASN A 103 -0.24 -4.39 -6.37
CA ASN A 103 0.69 -4.78 -7.42
C ASN A 103 1.85 -3.82 -7.47
N ILE A 104 3.07 -4.36 -7.49
CA ILE A 104 4.31 -3.61 -7.57
C ILE A 104 5.14 -4.16 -8.71
N GLU A 105 5.30 -3.35 -9.75
CA GLU A 105 5.89 -3.78 -11.01
C GLU A 105 7.04 -2.85 -11.39
N SER A 106 8.14 -3.44 -11.87
CA SER A 106 9.24 -2.67 -12.45
C SER A 106 8.79 -1.92 -13.70
N VAL A 107 9.26 -0.68 -13.84
CA VAL A 107 9.05 0.14 -15.05
C VAL A 107 10.20 -0.18 -16.01
N ASN A 108 9.84 -0.58 -17.24
CA ASN A 108 10.79 -0.82 -18.33
C ASN A 108 11.44 0.49 -18.83
#